data_AF-A0A3A5W6W9-F1
#
_entry.id   AF-A0A3A5W6W9-F1
#
_cell.length_a   1.000
_cell.length_b   1.000
_cell.length_c   1.000
_cell.angle_alpha   90.00
_cell.angle_beta   90.00
_cell.angle_gamma   90.00
#
_symmetry.space_group_name_H-M   'P 1'
#
loop_
_entity.id
_entity.type
_entity.pdbx_description
1 polymer ?
#
loop_
_entity_poly.entity_id
_entity_poly.type
_entity_poly.pdbx_seq_one_letter_code
_entity_poly.pdbx_strand_id
1 'polypeptide(L)'
;MSEGGTITPETQIKELTEKLEEETERLLKLYAAYEQQEAELRDTKAEVEVLEKEIVEREIEKESLEALLTEKDARIRDLEMKAGKSSKQVEHLEPELQKMEEKFTREKDRLGKVFSIAEELDNDLRLAVIELQTRDDWYMEHMSLFEDLNKAIKRRYEMIEAAAEAERQSQHMGRAIAERMEEMVEARAAEMTLDEASEIESTDDSPAASPDATDAETEENEEDEWNWSESVLVGVMEKNGITDRDAFVEFAKSYDMDGNKYLKGSELGAAAVDFVAKDAPAPAEEPAEEPAEAEQTSEDKEPEVVWRNSGNSDGNQ
;
A
#
# COMPACT_ATOMS: atom_id res chain seq x y z
N MET A 1 -22.48 139.99 52.57
CA MET A 1 -21.34 140.51 51.80
C MET A 1 -21.51 140.01 50.38
N SER A 2 -21.39 140.95 49.46
CA SER A 2 -21.55 140.83 48.02
C SER A 2 -20.85 139.61 47.42
N GLU A 3 -21.56 138.87 46.59
CA GLU A 3 -21.08 138.53 45.24
C GLU A 3 -22.27 137.98 44.44
N GLY A 4 -23.19 138.89 44.13
CA GLY A 4 -23.97 138.79 42.90
C GLY A 4 -23.03 139.01 41.73
N GLY A 5 -22.14 138.05 41.50
CA GLY A 5 -21.47 137.89 40.21
C GLY A 5 -22.53 137.34 39.28
N THR A 6 -22.89 138.11 38.26
CA THR A 6 -23.59 137.59 37.09
C THR A 6 -22.89 136.31 36.64
N ILE A 7 -23.45 135.16 37.02
CA ILE A 7 -23.22 133.91 36.29
C ILE A 7 -23.79 134.23 34.92
N THR A 8 -22.93 134.71 34.03
CA THR A 8 -23.34 134.91 32.65
C THR A 8 -23.89 133.57 32.19
N PRO A 9 -24.99 133.54 31.43
CA PRO A 9 -25.55 132.28 30.93
C PRO A 9 -24.46 131.41 30.29
N GLU A 10 -23.43 132.03 29.71
CA GLU A 10 -22.22 131.38 29.18
C GLU A 10 -21.41 130.55 30.18
N THR A 11 -21.28 130.95 31.46
CA THR A 11 -20.54 130.17 32.48
C THR A 11 -21.33 128.99 33.01
N GLN A 12 -22.65 129.16 33.20
CA GLN A 12 -23.58 128.07 33.48
C GLN A 12 -23.64 127.06 32.34
N ILE A 13 -23.67 127.55 31.10
CA ILE A 13 -23.61 126.70 29.91
C ILE A 13 -22.31 125.90 29.90
N LYS A 14 -21.17 126.51 30.24
CA LYS A 14 -19.86 125.81 30.33
C LYS A 14 -19.83 124.71 31.39
N GLU A 15 -20.31 124.97 32.60
CA GLU A 15 -20.37 123.96 33.67
C GLU A 15 -21.35 122.82 33.33
N LEU A 16 -22.46 123.14 32.66
CA LEU A 16 -23.40 122.12 32.18
C LEU A 16 -22.80 121.30 31.03
N THR A 17 -22.01 121.91 30.14
CA THR A 17 -21.30 121.17 29.09
C THR A 17 -20.22 120.27 29.66
N GLU A 18 -19.46 120.71 30.66
CA GLU A 18 -18.42 119.89 31.31
C GLU A 18 -19.02 118.69 32.06
N LYS A 19 -20.12 118.88 32.80
CA LYS A 19 -20.85 117.77 33.42
C LYS A 19 -21.45 116.82 32.39
N LEU A 20 -21.93 117.35 31.28
CA LEU A 20 -22.44 116.53 30.18
C LEU A 20 -21.30 115.71 29.56
N GLU A 21 -20.11 116.29 29.39
CA GLU A 21 -18.91 115.57 28.96
C GLU A 21 -18.51 114.47 29.95
N GLU A 22 -18.41 114.75 31.25
CA GLU A 22 -18.09 113.75 32.28
C GLU A 22 -19.10 112.59 32.31
N GLU A 23 -20.39 112.89 32.23
CA GLU A 23 -21.43 111.85 32.17
C GLU A 23 -21.37 111.05 30.87
N THR A 24 -21.04 111.69 29.74
CA THR A 24 -20.80 110.96 28.47
C THR A 24 -19.59 110.05 28.54
N GLU A 25 -18.50 110.45 29.20
CA GLU A 25 -17.33 109.62 29.42
C GLU A 25 -17.62 108.43 30.35
N ARG A 26 -18.41 108.63 31.40
CA ARG A 26 -18.85 107.54 32.30
C ARG A 26 -19.74 106.55 31.55
N LEU A 27 -20.68 107.04 30.74
CA LEU A 27 -21.53 106.20 29.90
C LEU A 27 -20.70 105.40 28.90
N LEU A 28 -19.72 106.01 28.24
CA LEU A 28 -18.81 105.31 27.32
C LEU A 28 -18.03 104.19 28.00
N LYS A 29 -17.50 104.43 29.21
CA LYS A 29 -16.79 103.39 29.99
C LYS A 29 -17.73 102.25 30.40
N LEU A 30 -18.95 102.59 30.81
CA LEU A 30 -19.96 101.60 31.17
C LEU A 30 -20.37 100.75 29.95
N TYR A 31 -20.57 101.38 28.79
CA TYR A 31 -20.86 100.67 27.54
C TYR A 31 -19.72 99.74 27.14
N ALA A 32 -18.46 100.19 27.22
CA ALA A 32 -17.31 99.34 26.93
C ALA A 32 -17.24 98.12 27.87
N ALA A 33 -17.53 98.30 29.16
CA ALA A 33 -17.60 97.21 30.12
C ALA A 33 -18.75 96.23 29.84
N TYR A 34 -19.93 96.74 29.45
CA TYR A 34 -21.06 95.89 29.05
C TYR A 34 -20.77 95.14 27.75
N GLU A 35 -20.14 95.77 26.77
CA GLU A 35 -19.74 95.11 25.52
C GLU A 35 -18.77 93.96 25.79
N GLN A 36 -17.77 94.19 26.67
CA GLN A 36 -16.87 93.14 27.12
C GLN A 36 -17.60 92.02 27.87
N GLN A 37 -18.49 92.37 28.80
CA GLN A 37 -19.27 91.37 29.54
C GLN A 37 -20.17 90.55 28.61
N GLU A 38 -20.79 91.17 27.60
CA GLU A 38 -21.56 90.45 26.61
C GLU A 38 -20.71 89.51 25.76
N ALA A 39 -19.47 89.88 25.44
CA ALA A 39 -18.53 88.98 24.75
C ALA A 39 -18.19 87.76 25.63
N GLU A 40 -17.81 87.97 26.89
CA GLU A 40 -17.53 86.90 27.85
C GLU A 40 -18.76 85.99 28.08
N LEU A 41 -19.97 86.56 28.12
CA LEU A 41 -21.22 85.80 28.20
C LEU A 41 -21.50 84.98 26.94
N ARG A 42 -21.06 85.43 25.76
CA ARG A 42 -21.17 84.65 24.52
C ARG A 42 -20.18 83.49 24.52
N ASP A 43 -18.94 83.74 24.94
CA ASP A 43 -17.89 82.71 25.00
C ASP A 43 -18.23 81.61 26.00
N THR A 44 -18.67 81.97 27.21
CA THR A 44 -19.12 81.00 28.22
C THR A 44 -20.35 80.21 27.79
N LYS A 45 -21.29 80.82 27.07
CA LYS A 45 -22.43 80.09 26.48
C LYS A 45 -21.96 79.09 25.43
N ALA A 46 -21.02 79.47 24.57
CA ALA A 46 -20.45 78.55 23.59
C ALA A 46 -19.72 77.39 24.28
N GLU A 47 -18.98 77.65 25.36
CA GLU A 47 -18.35 76.60 26.16
C GLU A 47 -19.38 75.66 26.80
N VAL A 48 -20.46 76.20 27.39
CA VAL A 48 -21.56 75.40 27.94
C VAL A 48 -22.20 74.52 26.87
N GLU A 49 -22.49 75.06 25.67
CA GLU A 49 -23.05 74.27 24.56
C GLU A 49 -22.12 73.14 24.12
N VAL A 50 -20.80 73.33 24.16
CA VAL A 50 -19.82 72.28 23.86
C VAL A 50 -19.81 71.21 24.95
N LEU A 51 -19.80 71.61 26.22
CA LEU A 51 -19.83 70.69 27.36
C LEU A 51 -21.14 69.88 27.41
N GLU A 52 -22.28 70.49 27.10
CA GLU A 52 -23.56 69.79 27.01
C GLU A 52 -23.54 68.69 25.94
N LYS A 53 -22.96 68.97 24.77
CA LYS A 53 -22.78 67.96 23.71
C LYS A 53 -21.86 66.84 24.17
N GLU A 54 -20.75 67.17 24.81
CA GLU A 54 -19.79 66.18 25.30
C GLU A 54 -20.40 65.30 26.42
N ILE A 55 -21.26 65.86 27.27
CA ILE A 55 -22.00 65.09 28.28
C ILE A 55 -22.95 64.10 27.62
N VAL A 56 -23.70 64.52 26.59
CA VAL A 56 -24.61 63.63 25.86
C VAL A 56 -23.84 62.51 25.16
N GLU A 57 -22.71 62.82 24.51
CA GLU A 57 -21.85 61.81 23.89
C GLU A 57 -21.36 60.79 24.91
N ARG A 58 -20.89 61.25 26.09
CA ARG A 58 -20.47 60.35 27.18
C ARG A 58 -21.61 59.52 27.76
N GLU A 59 -22.81 60.06 27.84
CA GLU A 59 -23.99 59.30 28.28
C GLU A 59 -24.32 58.18 27.27
N ILE A 60 -24.29 58.47 25.97
CA ILE A 60 -24.50 57.45 24.92
C ILE A 60 -23.42 56.37 25.00
N GLU A 61 -22.15 56.76 25.14
CA GLU A 61 -21.06 55.80 25.31
C GLU A 61 -21.26 54.92 26.55
N LYS A 62 -21.63 55.53 27.68
CA LYS A 62 -21.91 54.80 28.91
C LYS A 62 -23.06 53.82 28.75
N GLU A 63 -24.18 54.22 28.16
CA GLU A 63 -25.32 53.34 27.88
C GLU A 63 -24.93 52.19 26.94
N SER A 64 -24.10 52.47 25.92
CA SER A 64 -23.61 51.44 25.00
C SER A 64 -22.72 50.40 25.71
N LEU A 65 -21.87 50.85 26.64
CA LEU A 65 -21.01 49.97 27.43
C LEU A 65 -21.82 49.16 28.45
N GLU A 66 -22.84 49.77 29.07
CA GLU A 66 -23.76 49.06 29.97
C GLU A 66 -24.53 47.98 29.21
N ALA A 67 -25.03 48.26 28.01
CA ALA A 67 -25.67 47.25 27.16
C ALA A 67 -24.73 46.06 26.87
N LEU A 68 -23.48 46.33 26.46
CA LEU A 68 -22.48 45.29 26.23
C LEU A 68 -22.15 44.48 27.49
N LEU A 69 -22.12 45.13 28.65
CA LEU A 69 -21.87 44.46 29.92
C LEU A 69 -23.02 43.51 30.26
N THR A 70 -24.27 43.94 30.09
CA THR A 70 -25.44 43.07 30.33
C THR A 70 -25.50 41.88 29.36
N GLU A 71 -25.10 42.06 28.10
CA GLU A 71 -24.99 40.98 27.12
C GLU A 71 -23.90 39.98 27.54
N LYS A 72 -22.73 40.48 27.95
CA LYS A 72 -21.64 39.63 28.46
C LYS A 72 -22.08 38.84 29.70
N ASP A 73 -22.78 39.46 30.64
CA ASP A 73 -23.30 38.77 31.82
C ASP A 73 -24.31 37.68 31.46
N ALA A 74 -25.20 37.95 30.50
CA ALA A 74 -26.12 36.93 29.99
C ALA A 74 -25.37 35.77 29.35
N ARG A 75 -24.36 36.06 28.52
CA ARG A 75 -23.52 35.05 27.88
C ARG A 75 -22.72 34.22 28.88
N ILE A 76 -22.18 34.86 29.93
CA ILE A 76 -21.47 34.17 31.01
C ILE A 76 -22.42 33.19 31.71
N ARG A 77 -23.62 33.64 32.10
CA ARG A 77 -24.62 32.75 32.72
C ARG A 77 -25.01 31.57 31.84
N ASP A 78 -25.16 31.78 30.53
CA ASP A 78 -25.46 30.69 29.59
C ASP A 78 -24.31 29.68 29.50
N LEU A 79 -23.06 30.15 29.51
CA LEU A 79 -21.88 29.29 29.53
C LEU A 79 -21.76 28.51 30.84
N GLU A 80 -22.01 29.15 31.98
CA GLU A 80 -22.04 28.48 33.29
C GLU A 80 -23.12 27.38 33.33
N MET A 81 -24.30 27.66 32.79
CA MET A 81 -25.38 26.67 32.70
C MET A 81 -25.02 25.51 31.76
N LYS A 82 -24.36 25.79 30.63
CA LYS A 82 -23.87 24.75 29.71
C LYS A 82 -22.78 23.91 30.37
N ALA A 83 -21.81 24.53 31.03
CA ALA A 83 -20.73 23.86 31.75
C ALA A 83 -21.28 22.99 32.90
N GLY A 84 -22.26 23.48 33.65
CA GLY A 84 -22.92 22.69 34.69
C GLY A 84 -23.69 21.47 34.13
N LYS A 85 -24.32 21.61 32.95
CA LYS A 85 -24.98 20.49 32.26
C LYS A 85 -23.98 19.46 31.75
N SER A 86 -22.90 19.90 31.10
CA SER A 86 -21.86 18.98 30.62
C SER A 86 -21.13 18.31 31.76
N SER A 87 -20.84 19.02 32.86
CA SER A 87 -20.25 18.42 34.07
C SER A 87 -21.10 17.28 34.61
N LYS A 88 -22.42 17.48 34.73
CA LYS A 88 -23.34 16.41 35.16
C LYS A 88 -23.43 15.26 34.17
N GLN A 89 -23.33 15.54 32.87
CA GLN A 89 -23.26 14.49 31.85
C GLN A 89 -21.98 13.68 32.00
N VAL A 90 -20.84 14.32 32.23
CA VAL A 90 -19.57 13.64 32.50
C VAL A 90 -19.67 12.78 33.76
N GLU A 91 -20.21 13.30 34.86
CA GLU A 91 -20.42 12.54 36.10
C GLU A 91 -21.28 11.29 35.90
N HIS A 92 -22.24 11.32 34.97
CA HIS A 92 -23.08 10.16 34.68
C HIS A 92 -22.42 9.16 33.71
N LEU A 93 -21.69 9.67 32.71
CA LEU A 93 -21.05 8.84 31.68
C LEU A 93 -19.75 8.19 32.18
N GLU A 94 -19.03 8.83 33.09
CA GLU A 94 -17.77 8.32 33.67
C GLU A 94 -17.92 6.91 34.29
N PRO A 95 -18.91 6.61 35.14
CA PRO A 95 -19.09 5.26 35.66
C PRO A 95 -19.56 4.25 34.60
N GLU A 96 -20.26 4.69 33.55
CA GLU A 96 -20.64 3.81 32.44
C GLU A 96 -19.42 3.45 31.58
N LEU A 97 -18.56 4.42 31.32
CA LEU A 97 -17.28 4.23 30.64
C LEU A 97 -16.40 3.26 31.43
N GLN A 98 -16.26 3.47 32.74
CA GLN A 98 -15.49 2.57 33.61
C GLN A 98 -16.03 1.13 33.56
N LYS A 99 -17.36 0.95 33.61
CA LYS A 99 -17.98 -0.38 33.46
C LYS A 99 -17.71 -1.00 32.09
N MET A 100 -17.68 -0.19 31.03
CA MET A 100 -17.34 -0.67 29.69
C MET A 100 -15.87 -1.06 29.59
N GLU A 101 -14.95 -0.26 30.13
CA GLU A 101 -13.53 -0.59 30.21
C GLU A 101 -13.28 -1.88 31.00
N GLU A 102 -13.99 -2.10 32.11
CA GLU A 102 -13.97 -3.37 32.83
C GLU A 102 -14.47 -4.55 31.99
N LYS A 103 -15.50 -4.36 31.16
CA LYS A 103 -15.96 -5.42 30.25
C LYS A 103 -14.93 -5.68 29.16
N PHE A 104 -14.37 -4.63 28.57
CA PHE A 104 -13.33 -4.76 27.55
C PHE A 104 -12.08 -5.46 28.08
N THR A 105 -11.63 -5.14 29.29
CA THR A 105 -10.49 -5.84 29.92
C THR A 105 -10.82 -7.30 30.20
N ARG A 106 -12.01 -7.62 30.73
CA ARG A 106 -12.46 -9.01 30.92
C ARG A 106 -12.55 -9.78 29.59
N GLU A 107 -13.04 -9.15 28.53
CA GLU A 107 -13.13 -9.77 27.20
C GLU A 107 -11.74 -9.95 26.58
N LYS A 108 -10.84 -8.98 26.74
CA LYS A 108 -9.43 -9.10 26.35
C LYS A 108 -8.74 -10.27 27.05
N ASP A 109 -8.95 -10.43 28.36
CA ASP A 109 -8.38 -11.55 29.12
C ASP A 109 -8.98 -12.90 28.69
N ARG A 110 -10.29 -12.94 28.41
CA ARG A 110 -10.96 -14.15 27.89
C ARG A 110 -10.43 -14.52 26.52
N LEU A 111 -10.28 -13.55 25.63
CA LEU A 111 -9.75 -13.74 24.29
C LEU A 111 -8.31 -14.21 24.34
N GLY A 112 -7.48 -13.61 25.21
CA GLY A 112 -6.11 -14.07 25.46
C GLY A 112 -6.05 -15.54 25.88
N LYS A 113 -6.92 -15.98 26.79
CA LYS A 113 -7.01 -17.41 27.18
C LYS A 113 -7.42 -18.31 26.02
N VAL A 114 -8.39 -17.89 25.21
CA VAL A 114 -8.83 -18.66 24.03
C VAL A 114 -7.69 -18.78 23.01
N PHE A 115 -6.93 -17.70 22.80
CA PHE A 115 -5.74 -17.73 21.95
C PHE A 115 -4.66 -18.66 22.48
N SER A 116 -4.35 -18.62 23.79
CA SER A 116 -3.40 -19.56 24.37
C SER A 116 -3.83 -21.02 24.21
N ILE A 117 -5.12 -21.33 24.41
CA ILE A 117 -5.66 -22.68 24.18
C ILE A 117 -5.57 -23.05 22.70
N ALA A 118 -5.85 -22.12 21.79
CA ALA A 118 -5.76 -22.37 20.35
C ALA A 118 -4.31 -22.62 19.92
N GLU A 119 -3.34 -21.90 20.47
CA GLU A 119 -1.90 -22.13 20.25
C GLU A 119 -1.46 -23.48 20.79
N GLU A 120 -1.92 -23.88 21.99
CA GLU A 120 -1.67 -25.23 22.55
C GLU A 120 -2.24 -26.31 21.62
N LEU A 121 -3.49 -26.18 21.17
CA LEU A 121 -4.13 -27.12 20.24
C LEU A 121 -3.42 -27.19 18.88
N ASP A 122 -2.93 -26.07 18.36
CA ASP A 122 -2.18 -26.01 17.10
C ASP A 122 -0.81 -26.70 17.23
N ASN A 123 -0.14 -26.52 18.37
CA ASN A 123 1.10 -27.24 18.68
C ASN A 123 0.86 -28.75 18.80
N ASP A 124 -0.20 -29.17 19.51
CA ASP A 124 -0.58 -30.59 19.61
C ASP A 124 -0.91 -31.19 18.24
N LEU A 125 -1.62 -30.44 17.39
CA LEU A 125 -1.93 -30.88 16.03
C LEU A 125 -0.66 -31.03 15.17
N ARG A 126 0.29 -30.08 15.26
CA ARG A 126 1.59 -30.22 14.57
C ARG A 126 2.35 -31.47 15.03
N LEU A 127 2.39 -31.72 16.34
CA LEU A 127 3.02 -32.91 16.90
C LEU A 127 2.35 -34.19 16.38
N ALA A 128 1.01 -34.25 16.42
CA ALA A 128 0.25 -35.39 15.91
C ALA A 128 0.48 -35.63 14.41
N VAL A 129 0.61 -34.58 13.59
CA VAL A 129 0.92 -34.70 12.16
C VAL A 129 2.33 -35.28 11.95
N ILE A 130 3.32 -34.81 12.71
CA ILE A 130 4.69 -35.35 12.63
C ILE A 130 4.72 -36.81 13.09
N GLU A 131 4.01 -37.17 14.16
CA GLU A 131 3.89 -38.56 14.61
C GLU A 131 3.23 -39.46 13.56
N LEU A 132 2.20 -38.98 12.87
CA LEU A 132 1.58 -39.72 11.76
C LEU A 132 2.53 -39.86 10.56
N GLN A 133 3.25 -38.80 10.19
CA GLN A 133 4.24 -38.86 9.10
C GLN A 133 5.36 -39.84 9.42
N THR A 134 5.95 -39.76 10.60
CA THR A 134 7.02 -40.69 11.02
C THR A 134 6.52 -42.15 11.07
N ARG A 135 5.27 -42.38 11.47
CA ARG A 135 4.64 -43.70 11.41
C ARG A 135 4.45 -44.15 9.95
N ASP A 136 3.96 -43.28 9.08
CA ASP A 136 3.70 -43.60 7.68
C ASP A 136 5.01 -43.85 6.91
N ASP A 137 6.06 -43.08 7.19
CA ASP A 137 7.43 -43.30 6.70
C ASP A 137 7.94 -44.68 7.12
N TRP A 138 7.81 -45.03 8.40
CA TRP A 138 8.13 -46.36 8.90
C TRP A 138 7.34 -47.44 8.17
N TYR A 139 6.03 -47.27 7.97
CA TYR A 139 5.21 -48.23 7.22
C TYR A 139 5.69 -48.38 5.76
N MET A 140 6.00 -47.29 5.06
CA MET A 140 6.49 -47.34 3.68
C MET A 140 7.83 -48.07 3.59
N GLU A 141 8.77 -47.76 4.47
CA GLU A 141 10.06 -48.46 4.55
C GLU A 141 9.86 -49.97 4.77
N HIS A 142 8.96 -50.35 5.69
CA HIS A 142 8.70 -51.75 5.99
C HIS A 142 7.94 -52.47 4.85
N MET A 143 7.02 -51.79 4.18
CA MET A 143 6.30 -52.35 3.03
C MET A 143 7.21 -52.51 1.81
N SER A 144 8.19 -51.61 1.63
CA SER A 144 9.17 -51.72 0.54
C SER A 144 9.97 -53.03 0.60
N LEU A 145 10.31 -53.50 1.81
CA LEU A 145 10.99 -54.79 2.00
C LEU A 145 10.15 -55.98 1.50
N PHE A 146 8.83 -55.94 1.71
CA PHE A 146 7.93 -56.98 1.21
C PHE A 146 7.76 -56.91 -0.31
N GLU A 147 7.70 -55.71 -0.88
CA GLU A 147 7.69 -55.53 -2.33
C GLU A 147 8.99 -56.06 -2.97
N ASP A 148 10.13 -55.74 -2.37
CA ASP A 148 11.43 -56.20 -2.85
C ASP A 148 11.62 -57.70 -2.69
N LEU A 149 11.12 -58.30 -1.59
CA LEU A 149 11.03 -59.75 -1.45
C LEU A 149 10.15 -60.36 -2.53
N ASN A 150 8.99 -59.77 -2.83
CA ASN A 150 8.10 -60.24 -3.89
C ASN A 150 8.78 -60.16 -5.27
N LYS A 151 9.49 -59.07 -5.56
CA LYS A 151 10.30 -58.93 -6.79
C LYS A 151 11.39 -60.00 -6.84
N ALA A 152 12.10 -60.26 -5.74
CA ALA A 152 13.13 -61.29 -5.67
C ALA A 152 12.57 -62.71 -5.88
N ILE A 153 11.40 -63.00 -5.31
CA ILE A 153 10.69 -64.26 -5.51
C ILE A 153 10.29 -64.43 -6.98
N LYS A 154 9.74 -63.39 -7.62
CA LYS A 154 9.39 -63.41 -9.05
C LYS A 154 10.62 -63.66 -9.93
N ARG A 155 11.71 -62.91 -9.72
CA ARG A 155 12.99 -63.12 -10.42
C ARG A 155 13.50 -64.55 -10.25
N ARG A 156 13.34 -65.14 -9.06
CA ARG A 156 13.70 -66.54 -8.82
C ARG A 156 12.85 -67.51 -9.64
N TYR A 157 11.52 -67.29 -9.71
CA TYR A 157 10.66 -68.12 -10.54
C TYR A 157 11.01 -68.01 -12.02
N GLU A 158 11.25 -66.80 -12.53
CA GLU A 158 11.69 -66.56 -13.91
C GLU A 158 13.00 -67.29 -14.22
N MET A 159 13.99 -67.24 -13.32
CA MET A 159 15.23 -68.00 -13.48
C MET A 159 15.01 -69.51 -13.47
N ILE A 160 14.10 -70.02 -12.62
CA ILE A 160 13.78 -71.45 -12.57
C ILE A 160 13.06 -71.87 -13.85
N GLU A 161 12.12 -71.07 -14.35
CA GLU A 161 11.42 -71.33 -15.61
C GLU A 161 12.40 -71.31 -16.78
N ALA A 162 13.27 -70.30 -16.87
CA ALA A 162 14.32 -70.24 -17.89
C ALA A 162 15.27 -71.44 -17.81
N ALA A 163 15.69 -71.84 -16.60
CA ALA A 163 16.53 -73.02 -16.42
C ALA A 163 15.80 -74.32 -16.77
N ALA A 164 14.51 -74.45 -16.45
CA ALA A 164 13.69 -75.61 -16.79
C ALA A 164 13.39 -75.68 -18.30
N GLU A 165 13.18 -74.54 -18.95
CA GLU A 165 13.06 -74.45 -20.40
C GLU A 165 14.37 -74.75 -21.10
N ALA A 166 15.50 -74.24 -20.60
CA ALA A 166 16.83 -74.59 -21.10
C ALA A 166 17.12 -76.08 -20.89
N GLU A 167 16.73 -76.66 -19.76
CA GLU A 167 16.85 -78.11 -19.53
C GLU A 167 15.96 -78.87 -20.51
N ARG A 168 14.70 -78.47 -20.69
CA ARG A 168 13.79 -79.10 -21.66
C ARG A 168 14.33 -79.01 -23.09
N GLN A 169 14.82 -77.84 -23.49
CA GLN A 169 15.47 -77.62 -24.78
C GLN A 169 16.74 -78.47 -24.90
N SER A 170 17.56 -78.58 -23.86
CA SER A 170 18.74 -79.45 -23.84
C SER A 170 18.39 -80.93 -23.91
N GLN A 171 17.28 -81.36 -23.28
CA GLN A 171 16.77 -82.74 -23.36
C GLN A 171 16.19 -83.02 -24.75
N HIS A 172 15.45 -82.07 -25.34
CA HIS A 172 14.95 -82.19 -26.71
C HIS A 172 16.12 -82.21 -27.71
N MET A 173 17.12 -81.36 -27.54
CA MET A 173 18.34 -81.36 -28.35
C MET A 173 19.14 -82.65 -28.14
N GLY A 174 19.23 -83.16 -26.91
CA GLY A 174 19.87 -84.44 -26.57
C GLY A 174 19.14 -85.64 -27.17
N ARG A 175 17.81 -85.64 -27.21
CA ARG A 175 17.01 -86.66 -27.91
C ARG A 175 17.21 -86.59 -29.42
N ALA A 176 17.22 -85.40 -30.01
CA ALA A 176 17.51 -85.22 -31.43
C ALA A 176 18.94 -85.67 -31.79
N ILE A 177 19.91 -85.42 -30.91
CA ILE A 177 21.29 -85.92 -31.08
C ILE A 177 21.33 -87.45 -30.95
N ALA A 178 20.62 -88.03 -29.98
CA ALA A 178 20.56 -89.49 -29.80
C ALA A 178 19.89 -90.18 -31.00
N GLU A 179 18.79 -89.65 -31.51
CA GLU A 179 18.09 -90.15 -32.70
C GLU A 179 18.99 -90.05 -33.94
N ARG A 180 19.72 -88.94 -34.12
CA ARG A 180 20.69 -88.81 -35.21
C ARG A 180 21.90 -89.74 -35.05
N MET A 181 22.31 -90.03 -33.83
CA MET A 181 23.38 -91.00 -33.56
C MET A 181 22.89 -92.43 -33.83
N GLU A 182 21.65 -92.75 -33.45
CA GLU A 182 21.00 -94.02 -33.75
C GLU A 182 20.81 -94.19 -35.25
N GLU A 183 20.37 -93.14 -35.96
CA GLU A 183 20.31 -93.10 -37.42
C GLU A 183 21.70 -93.27 -38.06
N MET A 184 22.76 -92.64 -37.53
CA MET A 184 24.12 -92.88 -38.02
C MET A 184 24.62 -94.30 -37.71
N VAL A 185 24.26 -94.88 -36.57
CA VAL A 185 24.63 -96.25 -36.19
C VAL A 185 23.85 -97.25 -37.04
N GLU A 186 22.59 -96.97 -37.36
CA GLU A 186 21.76 -97.77 -38.27
C GLU A 186 22.25 -97.63 -39.71
N ALA A 187 22.62 -96.43 -40.16
CA ALA A 187 23.26 -96.21 -41.45
C ALA A 187 24.61 -96.94 -41.55
N ARG A 188 25.42 -96.93 -40.48
CA ARG A 188 26.68 -97.70 -40.40
C ARG A 188 26.44 -99.21 -40.33
N ALA A 189 25.38 -99.66 -39.66
CA ALA A 189 24.99 -101.07 -39.65
C ALA A 189 24.46 -101.51 -41.02
N ALA A 190 23.75 -100.62 -41.73
CA ALA A 190 23.31 -100.83 -43.10
C ALA A 190 24.51 -100.86 -44.08
N GLU A 191 25.50 -99.97 -43.92
CA GLU A 191 26.81 -100.03 -44.59
C GLU A 191 27.49 -101.38 -44.31
N MET A 192 27.52 -101.84 -43.06
CA MET A 192 28.08 -103.15 -42.70
C MET A 192 27.32 -104.36 -43.31
N THR A 193 26.09 -104.17 -43.78
CA THR A 193 25.31 -105.17 -44.54
C THR A 193 25.37 -104.99 -46.06
N LEU A 194 25.93 -103.88 -46.55
CA LEU A 194 26.04 -103.55 -47.98
C LEU A 194 27.51 -103.42 -48.45
N ASP A 195 28.48 -103.51 -47.56
CA ASP A 195 29.92 -103.48 -47.86
C ASP A 195 30.53 -104.90 -47.92
N GLU A 196 29.86 -105.80 -48.65
CA GLU A 196 30.51 -106.94 -49.33
C GLU A 196 30.53 -106.69 -50.85
N ALA A 197 30.78 -105.45 -51.28
CA ALA A 197 31.27 -105.13 -52.63
C ALA A 197 31.86 -103.71 -52.72
N SER A 198 33.18 -103.67 -52.93
CA SER A 198 34.00 -102.55 -53.46
C SER A 198 34.46 -101.44 -52.51
N GLU A 199 35.55 -101.76 -51.80
CA GLU A 199 36.68 -100.92 -51.46
C GLU A 199 37.24 -100.16 -52.71
N ILE A 200 37.45 -98.83 -52.63
CA ILE A 200 38.51 -98.03 -53.29
C ILE A 200 38.49 -96.55 -52.79
N GLU A 201 39.54 -96.21 -52.05
CA GLU A 201 40.49 -95.10 -52.20
C GLU A 201 40.09 -93.63 -52.52
N SER A 202 40.60 -92.74 -51.65
CA SER A 202 41.35 -91.48 -51.92
C SER A 202 40.69 -90.12 -52.21
N THR A 203 41.09 -89.16 -51.34
CA THR A 203 41.62 -87.80 -51.59
C THR A 203 40.73 -86.54 -51.65
N ASP A 204 41.22 -85.53 -50.92
CA ASP A 204 41.20 -84.05 -51.12
C ASP A 204 39.86 -83.28 -51.17
N ASP A 205 39.62 -82.37 -50.23
CA ASP A 205 39.93 -80.91 -50.34
C ASP A 205 39.24 -80.10 -49.21
N SER A 206 39.85 -78.99 -48.82
CA SER A 206 39.34 -77.91 -47.95
C SER A 206 38.19 -77.11 -48.65
N PRO A 207 37.46 -76.12 -48.07
CA PRO A 207 37.93 -75.07 -47.14
C PRO A 207 36.91 -74.49 -46.09
N ALA A 208 37.48 -73.57 -45.32
CA ALA A 208 36.97 -72.43 -44.54
C ALA A 208 35.55 -71.87 -44.78
N ALA A 209 34.93 -71.35 -43.70
CA ALA A 209 34.51 -69.93 -43.57
C ALA A 209 33.80 -69.62 -42.21
N SER A 210 34.48 -68.86 -41.34
CA SER A 210 33.93 -67.71 -40.56
C SER A 210 33.27 -66.68 -41.51
N PRO A 211 32.54 -65.60 -41.10
CA PRO A 211 32.62 -64.77 -39.88
C PRO A 211 31.25 -64.37 -39.28
N ASP A 212 31.13 -63.95 -38.02
CA ASP A 212 31.48 -62.62 -37.44
C ASP A 212 30.75 -61.43 -38.09
N ALA A 213 30.00 -60.70 -37.25
CA ALA A 213 29.61 -59.30 -37.37
C ALA A 213 28.60 -58.99 -36.23
N THR A 214 29.08 -58.45 -35.10
CA THR A 214 29.03 -57.01 -34.72
C THR A 214 27.62 -56.53 -34.40
N ASP A 215 27.26 -56.32 -33.12
CA ASP A 215 27.75 -55.32 -32.16
C ASP A 215 27.17 -53.91 -32.37
N ALA A 216 26.89 -53.30 -31.21
CA ALA A 216 26.77 -51.89 -30.90
C ALA A 216 25.45 -51.15 -31.14
N GLU A 217 24.88 -50.80 -29.98
CA GLU A 217 24.13 -49.60 -29.62
C GLU A 217 24.58 -48.30 -30.30
N THR A 218 23.68 -47.32 -30.40
CA THR A 218 24.04 -45.89 -30.30
C THR A 218 22.83 -45.04 -29.92
N GLU A 219 22.80 -44.60 -28.67
CA GLU A 219 22.18 -43.34 -28.22
C GLU A 219 23.29 -42.27 -28.08
N GLU A 220 22.85 -41.01 -27.94
CA GLU A 220 23.59 -39.82 -27.46
C GLU A 220 24.56 -39.09 -28.41
N ASN A 221 24.11 -37.93 -28.92
CA ASN A 221 24.99 -36.77 -29.14
C ASN A 221 24.23 -35.43 -29.33
N GLU A 222 23.60 -34.86 -28.29
CA GLU A 222 23.10 -33.46 -28.28
C GLU A 222 23.16 -32.84 -26.86
N GLU A 223 24.36 -32.57 -26.32
CA GLU A 223 24.54 -32.01 -24.95
C GLU A 223 24.70 -30.48 -24.85
N ASP A 224 24.55 -29.73 -25.95
CA ASP A 224 24.78 -28.26 -25.94
C ASP A 224 23.65 -27.41 -26.53
N GLU A 225 22.50 -28.00 -26.85
CA GLU A 225 21.38 -27.25 -27.43
C GLU A 225 20.43 -26.77 -26.32
N TRP A 226 20.21 -25.45 -26.29
CA TRP A 226 19.28 -24.81 -25.34
C TRP A 226 17.86 -25.29 -25.63
N ASN A 227 17.16 -25.75 -24.59
CA ASN A 227 15.82 -26.31 -24.74
C ASN A 227 14.76 -25.35 -24.21
N TRP A 228 13.62 -25.23 -24.88
CA TRP A 228 12.45 -24.48 -24.38
C TRP A 228 11.15 -25.05 -24.95
N SER A 229 10.04 -24.79 -24.28
CA SER A 229 8.72 -25.11 -24.84
C SER A 229 8.31 -24.05 -25.87
N GLU A 230 8.28 -24.45 -27.14
CA GLU A 230 7.94 -23.59 -28.27
C GLU A 230 6.59 -22.86 -28.12
N SER A 231 5.58 -23.56 -27.58
CA SER A 231 4.25 -22.98 -27.33
C SER A 231 4.27 -21.83 -26.32
N VAL A 232 5.16 -21.91 -25.32
CA VAL A 232 5.30 -20.88 -24.28
C VAL A 232 6.13 -19.72 -24.81
N LEU A 233 7.18 -19.99 -25.61
CA LEU A 233 7.96 -18.95 -26.27
C LEU A 233 7.07 -18.10 -27.17
N VAL A 234 6.30 -18.73 -28.06
CA VAL A 234 5.35 -18.04 -28.96
C VAL A 234 4.29 -17.28 -28.15
N GLY A 235 3.70 -17.91 -27.13
CA GLY A 235 2.69 -17.25 -26.30
C GLY A 235 3.20 -16.02 -25.53
N VAL A 236 4.46 -16.05 -25.09
CA VAL A 236 5.11 -14.90 -24.42
C VAL A 236 5.45 -13.80 -25.43
N MET A 237 5.94 -14.16 -26.61
CA MET A 237 6.23 -13.20 -27.68
C MET A 237 4.97 -12.50 -28.18
N GLU A 238 3.88 -13.22 -28.41
CA GLU A 238 2.59 -12.67 -28.83
C GLU A 238 1.99 -11.74 -27.77
N LYS A 239 2.09 -12.13 -26.49
CA LYS A 239 1.57 -11.31 -25.38
C LYS A 239 2.32 -10.00 -25.19
N ASN A 240 3.62 -9.97 -25.50
CA ASN A 240 4.49 -8.81 -25.31
C ASN A 240 4.84 -8.08 -26.62
N GLY A 241 4.30 -8.52 -27.76
CA GLY A 241 4.49 -7.86 -29.06
C GLY A 241 5.92 -7.95 -29.62
N ILE A 242 6.68 -8.98 -29.24
CA ILE A 242 8.07 -9.16 -29.65
C ILE A 242 8.11 -9.78 -31.06
N THR A 243 8.75 -9.09 -32.00
CA THR A 243 8.85 -9.52 -33.41
C THR A 243 10.16 -10.23 -33.73
N ASP A 244 11.24 -9.93 -33.00
CA ASP A 244 12.55 -10.57 -33.19
C ASP A 244 12.71 -11.77 -32.24
N ARG A 245 12.46 -12.96 -32.79
CA ARG A 245 12.55 -14.23 -32.06
C ARG A 245 13.97 -14.54 -31.61
N ASP A 246 14.94 -14.38 -32.50
CA ASP A 246 16.30 -14.87 -32.25
C ASP A 246 17.02 -13.95 -31.27
N ALA A 247 16.82 -12.62 -31.40
CA ALA A 247 17.31 -11.66 -30.41
C ALA A 247 16.68 -11.86 -29.02
N PHE A 248 15.39 -12.22 -28.97
CA PHE A 248 14.70 -12.50 -27.71
C PHE A 248 15.20 -13.79 -27.05
N VAL A 249 15.42 -14.87 -27.81
CA VAL A 249 15.95 -16.14 -27.28
C VAL A 249 17.37 -15.95 -26.76
N GLU A 250 18.23 -15.19 -27.45
CA GLU A 250 19.57 -14.85 -26.94
C GLU A 250 19.53 -14.05 -25.63
N PHE A 251 18.60 -13.09 -25.53
CA PHE A 251 18.40 -12.32 -24.29
C PHE A 251 17.91 -13.21 -23.15
N ALA A 252 16.98 -14.12 -23.44
CA ALA A 252 16.39 -15.04 -22.47
C ALA A 252 17.39 -16.06 -21.90
N LYS A 253 18.45 -16.43 -22.64
CA LYS A 253 19.52 -17.31 -22.13
C LYS A 253 20.18 -16.78 -20.85
N SER A 254 20.15 -15.47 -20.62
CA SER A 254 20.70 -14.87 -19.39
C SER A 254 19.77 -14.95 -18.17
N TYR A 255 18.53 -15.40 -18.36
CA TYR A 255 17.50 -15.54 -17.32
C TYR A 255 17.31 -16.99 -16.85
N ASP A 256 18.17 -17.92 -17.28
CA ASP A 256 18.26 -19.27 -16.72
C ASP A 256 18.84 -19.20 -15.30
N MET A 257 17.96 -19.18 -14.31
CA MET A 257 18.33 -19.02 -12.91
C MET A 257 18.71 -20.34 -12.24
N ASP A 258 18.27 -21.47 -12.80
CA ASP A 258 18.54 -22.81 -12.25
C ASP A 258 19.66 -23.56 -12.99
N GLY A 259 20.18 -22.98 -14.09
CA GLY A 259 21.38 -23.42 -14.79
C GLY A 259 21.19 -24.74 -15.54
N ASN A 260 19.95 -25.12 -15.82
CA ASN A 260 19.61 -26.41 -16.46
C ASN A 260 19.55 -26.31 -18.00
N LYS A 261 19.92 -25.16 -18.58
CA LYS A 261 19.84 -24.88 -20.03
C LYS A 261 18.42 -25.04 -20.60
N TYR A 262 17.39 -24.96 -19.75
CA TYR A 262 15.99 -25.03 -20.13
C TYR A 262 15.23 -23.78 -19.68
N LEU A 263 14.73 -23.01 -20.65
CA LEU A 263 14.02 -21.75 -20.35
C LEU A 263 12.56 -22.02 -19.98
N LYS A 264 12.19 -21.78 -18.72
CA LYS A 264 10.80 -21.92 -18.23
C LYS A 264 9.95 -20.71 -18.62
N GLY A 265 8.64 -20.91 -18.66
CA GLY A 265 7.68 -19.84 -18.98
C GLY A 265 7.73 -18.62 -18.05
N SER A 266 8.11 -18.80 -16.78
CA SER A 266 8.34 -17.69 -15.85
C SER A 266 9.58 -16.88 -16.20
N GLU A 267 10.65 -17.53 -16.67
CA GLU A 267 11.92 -16.90 -17.06
C GLU A 267 11.79 -16.20 -18.40
N LEU A 268 11.12 -16.84 -19.38
CA LEU A 268 10.75 -16.21 -20.65
C LEU A 268 9.83 -15.00 -20.42
N GLY A 269 8.89 -15.10 -19.48
CA GLY A 269 8.00 -13.99 -19.12
C GLY A 269 8.73 -12.79 -18.52
N ALA A 270 9.68 -13.03 -17.61
CA ALA A 270 10.51 -11.98 -17.04
C ALA A 270 11.44 -11.35 -18.10
N ALA A 271 12.11 -12.19 -18.89
CA ALA A 271 12.96 -11.76 -19.99
C ALA A 271 12.18 -10.90 -21.01
N ALA A 272 10.92 -11.22 -21.31
CA ALA A 272 10.12 -10.47 -22.27
C ALA A 272 9.78 -9.06 -21.80
N VAL A 273 9.50 -8.87 -20.51
CA VAL A 273 9.22 -7.55 -19.93
C VAL A 273 10.47 -6.67 -20.01
N ASP A 274 11.63 -7.22 -19.67
CA ASP A 274 12.90 -6.50 -19.69
C ASP A 274 13.40 -6.25 -21.12
N PHE A 275 13.12 -7.15 -22.06
CA PHE A 275 13.41 -6.98 -23.48
C PHE A 275 12.61 -5.82 -24.08
N VAL A 276 11.31 -5.75 -23.80
CA VAL A 276 10.45 -4.64 -24.26
C VAL A 276 10.83 -3.32 -23.60
N ALA A 277 11.23 -3.33 -22.33
CA ALA A 277 11.72 -2.13 -21.64
C ALA A 277 13.04 -1.60 -22.24
N LYS A 278 13.89 -2.50 -22.76
CA LYS A 278 15.16 -2.14 -23.41
C LYS A 278 14.99 -1.66 -24.85
N ASP A 279 13.93 -2.10 -25.53
CA ASP A 279 13.61 -1.72 -26.92
C ASP A 279 12.72 -0.45 -26.99
N ALA A 280 12.41 0.17 -25.84
CA ALA A 280 11.77 1.48 -25.78
C ALA A 280 12.76 2.59 -26.19
N PRO A 281 12.42 3.48 -27.14
CA PRO A 281 13.35 4.51 -27.62
C PRO A 281 13.67 5.54 -26.52
N ALA A 282 14.97 5.81 -26.35
CA ALA A 282 15.49 6.83 -25.45
C ALA A 282 14.90 8.23 -25.75
N PRO A 283 14.49 9.03 -24.74
CA PRO A 283 13.99 10.38 -24.95
C PRO A 283 15.14 11.34 -25.28
N ALA A 284 14.92 12.19 -26.28
CA ALA A 284 15.82 13.26 -26.69
C ALA A 284 15.90 14.39 -25.64
N GLU A 285 17.10 14.97 -25.49
CA GLU A 285 17.45 16.08 -24.60
C GLU A 285 16.67 17.40 -24.90
N GLU A 286 16.09 17.98 -23.83
CA GLU A 286 16.15 19.39 -23.34
C GLU A 286 15.90 20.58 -24.33
N PRO A 287 15.19 21.67 -23.90
CA PRO A 287 15.67 22.46 -22.76
C PRO A 287 14.63 23.04 -21.78
N ALA A 288 15.05 23.08 -20.51
CA ALA A 288 14.93 24.14 -19.51
C ALA A 288 13.56 24.82 -19.23
N GLU A 289 13.02 24.58 -18.03
CA GLU A 289 12.81 25.59 -16.95
C GLU A 289 12.31 24.90 -15.65
N GLU A 290 12.98 25.15 -14.52
CA GLU A 290 12.57 24.78 -13.15
C GLU A 290 11.45 25.72 -12.62
N PRO A 291 10.91 25.54 -11.39
CA PRO A 291 10.21 24.37 -10.86
C PRO A 291 8.84 24.79 -10.25
N ALA A 292 7.88 23.86 -10.15
CA ALA A 292 6.75 24.03 -9.24
C ALA A 292 6.37 22.69 -8.61
N GLU A 293 6.74 22.56 -7.34
CA GLU A 293 6.33 21.50 -6.44
C GLU A 293 4.81 21.49 -6.22
N ALA A 294 4.35 20.26 -5.95
CA ALA A 294 3.18 19.87 -5.17
C ALA A 294 1.80 20.06 -5.80
N GLU A 295 1.13 18.92 -6.04
CA GLU A 295 -0.12 18.62 -5.33
C GLU A 295 -0.38 17.10 -5.37
N GLN A 296 -0.12 16.45 -4.23
CA GLN A 296 -0.79 15.21 -3.86
C GLN A 296 -2.16 15.59 -3.29
N THR A 297 -3.16 14.92 -3.84
CA THR A 297 -4.55 14.91 -3.39
C THR A 297 -4.68 14.26 -2.02
N SER A 298 -5.31 14.96 -1.08
CA SER A 298 -6.09 14.31 -0.01
C SER A 298 -7.24 15.21 0.41
N GLU A 299 -8.45 14.79 0.08
CA GLU A 299 -9.69 15.31 0.66
C GLU A 299 -9.68 15.08 2.17
N ASP A 300 -9.64 16.16 2.94
CA ASP A 300 -10.21 16.22 4.28
C ASP A 300 -11.15 17.42 4.34
N LYS A 301 -12.43 17.12 4.55
CA LYS A 301 -13.53 18.08 4.50
C LYS A 301 -14.03 18.30 5.91
N GLU A 302 -13.42 19.26 6.62
CA GLU A 302 -14.01 19.87 7.82
C GLU A 302 -14.73 21.18 7.43
N PRO A 303 -15.90 21.50 8.02
CA PRO A 303 -16.67 22.67 7.64
C PRO A 303 -16.12 23.97 8.27
N GLU A 304 -15.70 24.91 7.41
CA GLU A 304 -15.35 26.27 7.81
C GLU A 304 -16.57 27.03 8.39
N VAL A 305 -16.38 27.58 9.58
CA VAL A 305 -17.32 28.47 10.27
C VAL A 305 -17.22 29.86 9.63
N VAL A 306 -18.18 30.18 8.75
CA VAL A 306 -18.35 31.53 8.21
C VAL A 306 -19.02 32.42 9.26
N TRP A 307 -18.26 33.35 9.83
CA TRP A 307 -18.80 34.47 10.60
C TRP A 307 -19.55 35.41 9.65
N ARG A 308 -20.87 35.28 9.56
CA ARG A 308 -21.72 36.33 8.97
C ARG A 308 -21.90 37.43 10.01
N ASN A 309 -21.17 38.53 9.84
CA ASN A 309 -21.53 39.80 10.44
C ASN A 309 -22.92 40.22 9.93
N SER A 310 -23.84 40.40 10.86
CA SER A 310 -25.12 41.08 10.63
C SER A 310 -24.87 42.53 10.23
N GLY A 311 -25.51 42.96 9.13
CA GLY A 311 -25.54 44.37 8.77
C GLY A 311 -26.04 44.59 7.34
N ASN A 312 -27.32 44.34 7.07
CA ASN A 312 -28.12 45.22 6.20
C ASN A 312 -29.61 44.85 6.30
N SER A 313 -30.34 45.56 7.16
CA SER A 313 -31.81 45.61 7.15
C SER A 313 -32.21 46.79 6.28
N ASP A 314 -32.25 46.58 4.96
CA ASP A 314 -33.01 47.49 4.08
C ASP A 314 -34.47 47.02 4.08
N GLY A 315 -35.29 47.79 4.80
CA GLY A 315 -36.73 47.72 4.71
C GLY A 315 -37.18 48.13 3.31
N ASN A 316 -37.97 47.29 2.68
CA ASN A 316 -38.78 47.68 1.55
C ASN A 316 -40.26 47.45 1.87
N GLN A 317 -41.05 48.38 1.34
CA GLN A 317 -42.48 48.64 1.44
C GLN A 317 -43.40 47.42 1.39
#